data_AF-A0A7S2TIM8-F1
#
_entry.id   AF-A0A7S2TIM8-F1
#
_cell.length_a   1.000
_cell.length_b   1.000
_cell.length_c   1.000
_cell.angle_alpha   90.00
_cell.angle_beta   90.00
_cell.angle_gamma   90.00
#
_symmetry.space_group_name_H-M   'P 1'
#
loop_
_entity.id
_entity.type
_entity.pdbx_description
1 polymer ?
#
loop_
_entity_poly.entity_id
_entity_poly.type
_entity_poly.pdbx_seq_one_letter_code
_entity_poly.pdbx_strand_id
1 'polypeptide(L)'
;HLFIFGGGDFMNVFNDCHIYSLRKCHWQRLRASGDLPEPRINPGICAISGTDGSTEAVLLFGGCTKGGLVSRRKVYGDVCILVLSSREWKHVYPACPKGKPTPRFGHSLSVLPGSSSGDGRYLVIGGKDEKGCALGDSWILINHAGTWRWSELRCDPRLAPSAGHSVVCASGRKKGGICATMVLVGGDRGKEDPDDDGGGEQEQDGGCYELNRLRCVEVNEPDSDDDEE
;
A
#
# COMPACT_ATOMS: atom_id res chain seq x y z
N HIS A 1 -15.62 -0.62 9.74
CA HIS A 1 -14.96 0.35 10.63
C HIS A 1 -13.94 1.11 9.82
N LEU A 2 -13.63 2.36 10.16
CA LEU A 2 -12.45 3.04 9.61
C LEU A 2 -11.30 2.92 10.60
N PHE A 3 -10.08 2.78 10.11
CA PHE A 3 -8.90 2.65 10.95
C PHE A 3 -7.83 3.64 10.48
N ILE A 4 -7.19 4.31 11.44
CA ILE A 4 -6.10 5.26 11.21
C ILE A 4 -4.95 4.89 12.16
N PHE A 5 -3.72 4.98 11.64
CA PHE A 5 -2.50 4.76 12.41
C PHE A 5 -1.48 5.87 12.16
N GLY A 6 -0.87 6.35 13.23
CA GLY A 6 0.28 7.24 13.18
C GLY A 6 -0.04 8.62 12.62
N GLY A 7 0.83 9.13 11.75
CA GLY A 7 0.78 10.53 11.31
C GLY A 7 1.63 11.43 12.21
N GLY A 8 1.51 12.74 12.04
CA GLY A 8 2.30 13.70 12.80
C GLY A 8 1.73 15.12 12.76
N ASP A 9 2.00 15.88 13.80
CA ASP A 9 1.83 17.35 13.83
C ASP A 9 3.17 18.01 13.51
N PHE A 10 3.32 19.34 13.62
CA PHE A 10 4.58 20.02 13.34
C PHE A 10 5.77 19.50 14.16
N MET A 11 5.55 19.08 15.41
CA MET A 11 6.58 18.73 16.39
C MET A 11 6.78 17.23 16.56
N ASN A 12 5.72 16.43 16.38
CA ASN A 12 5.66 15.05 16.80
C ASN A 12 5.26 14.11 15.66
N VAL A 13 5.72 12.88 15.78
CA VAL A 13 5.25 11.74 14.99
C VAL A 13 4.59 10.77 15.96
N PHE A 14 3.47 10.18 15.55
CA PHE A 14 2.65 9.33 16.39
C PHE A 14 2.66 7.87 15.93
N ASN A 15 2.32 6.97 16.84
CA ASN A 15 2.05 5.55 16.58
C ASN A 15 0.72 5.09 17.20
N ASP A 16 -0.17 6.03 17.53
CA ASP A 16 -1.47 5.68 18.08
C ASP A 16 -2.43 5.20 16.98
N CYS A 17 -3.42 4.42 17.41
CA CYS A 17 -4.44 3.84 16.55
C CYS A 17 -5.79 4.47 16.88
N HIS A 18 -6.54 4.85 15.85
CA HIS A 18 -7.92 5.32 16.00
C HIS A 18 -8.84 4.47 15.15
N ILE A 19 -10.00 4.11 15.71
CA ILE A 19 -11.02 3.35 15.00
C ILE A 19 -12.34 4.11 15.04
N TYR A 20 -12.96 4.26 13.88
CA TYR A 20 -14.30 4.84 13.74
C TYR A 20 -15.34 3.74 13.57
N SER A 21 -16.36 3.77 14.42
CA SER A 21 -17.53 2.94 14.24
C SER A 21 -18.53 3.62 13.31
N LEU A 22 -18.71 3.07 12.10
CA LEU A 22 -19.71 3.56 11.15
C LEU A 22 -21.15 3.43 11.70
N ARG A 23 -21.40 2.42 12.54
CA ARG A 23 -22.73 2.20 13.15
C ARG A 23 -23.05 3.21 14.26
N LYS A 24 -22.03 3.56 15.06
CA LYS A 24 -22.20 4.43 16.23
C LYS A 24 -21.72 5.87 15.96
N CYS A 25 -21.26 6.16 14.75
CA CYS A 25 -20.71 7.44 14.32
C CYS A 25 -19.77 8.11 15.33
N HIS A 26 -18.83 7.36 15.90
CA HIS A 26 -17.86 7.90 16.86
C HIS A 26 -16.46 7.35 16.64
N TRP A 27 -15.48 8.21 16.92
CA TRP A 27 -14.08 7.84 17.01
C TRP A 27 -13.76 7.33 18.40
N GLN A 28 -12.89 6.34 18.46
CA GLN A 28 -12.27 5.91 19.71
C GLN A 28 -10.79 5.62 19.47
N ARG A 29 -9.96 6.00 20.43
CA ARG A 29 -8.56 5.59 20.47
C ARG A 29 -8.50 4.10 20.81
N LEU A 30 -7.88 3.32 19.95
CA LEU A 30 -7.64 1.90 20.17
C LEU A 30 -6.35 1.72 20.98
N ARG A 31 -6.47 1.16 22.18
CA ARG A 31 -5.32 0.72 22.96
C ARG A 31 -4.92 -0.68 22.47
N ALA A 32 -3.75 -0.76 21.85
CA ALA A 32 -3.15 -2.00 21.36
C ALA A 32 -1.88 -2.33 22.14
N SER A 33 -1.51 -3.60 22.16
CA SER A 33 -0.30 -4.15 22.80
C SER A 33 0.52 -4.98 21.79
N GLY A 34 1.59 -5.62 22.25
CA GLY A 34 2.45 -6.47 21.42
C GLY A 34 3.60 -5.70 20.77
N ASP A 35 3.89 -6.01 19.52
CA ASP A 35 4.99 -5.41 18.76
C ASP A 35 4.53 -4.10 18.09
N LEU A 36 4.34 -3.04 18.88
CA LEU A 36 3.83 -1.78 18.34
C LEU A 36 4.80 -1.21 17.28
N PRO A 37 4.30 -0.83 16.10
CA PRO A 37 5.14 -0.14 15.13
C PRO A 37 5.64 1.19 15.70
N GLU A 38 6.89 1.53 15.41
CA GLU A 38 7.46 2.84 15.76
C GLU A 38 6.65 4.00 15.16
N PRO A 39 6.66 5.19 15.80
CA PRO A 39 6.00 6.39 15.26
C PRO A 39 6.43 6.70 13.83
N ARG A 40 5.45 6.82 12.94
CA ARG A 40 5.71 7.02 11.51
C ARG A 40 4.59 7.79 10.80
N ILE A 41 5.00 8.47 9.73
CA ILE A 41 4.14 9.11 8.74
C ILE A 41 4.19 8.34 7.42
N ASN A 42 3.14 8.51 6.60
CA ASN A 42 3.01 7.93 5.26
C ASN A 42 3.29 6.41 5.14
N PRO A 43 2.83 5.55 6.09
CA PRO A 43 2.83 4.11 5.88
C PRO A 43 1.73 3.72 4.88
N GLY A 44 1.90 2.57 4.22
CA GLY A 44 0.80 1.89 3.56
C GLY A 44 -0.05 1.16 4.59
N ILE A 45 -1.38 1.26 4.49
CA ILE A 45 -2.30 0.56 5.39
C ILE A 45 -3.49 -0.03 4.65
N CYS A 46 -3.87 -1.27 4.96
CA CYS A 46 -5.06 -1.88 4.39
C CYS A 46 -5.73 -2.88 5.34
N ALA A 47 -7.01 -3.14 5.11
CA ALA A 47 -7.79 -4.08 5.90
C ALA A 47 -7.54 -5.53 5.45
N ILE A 48 -7.47 -6.45 6.41
CA ILE A 48 -7.50 -7.89 6.17
C ILE A 48 -8.90 -8.38 6.54
N SER A 49 -9.64 -8.86 5.54
CA SER A 49 -11.00 -9.38 5.73
C SER A 49 -11.00 -10.85 6.12
N GLY A 50 -11.92 -11.23 7.01
CA GLY A 50 -12.27 -12.63 7.27
C GLY A 50 -13.10 -13.22 6.12
N THR A 51 -13.36 -14.51 6.20
CA THR A 51 -14.16 -15.25 5.20
C THR A 51 -15.63 -14.82 5.19
N ASP A 52 -16.11 -14.24 6.28
CA ASP A 52 -17.46 -13.67 6.43
C ASP A 52 -17.57 -12.22 5.94
N GLY A 53 -16.48 -11.65 5.39
CA GLY A 53 -16.41 -10.26 4.96
C GLY A 53 -16.21 -9.25 6.09
N SER A 54 -16.08 -9.69 7.34
CA SER A 54 -15.72 -8.83 8.46
C SER A 54 -14.24 -8.41 8.37
N THR A 55 -13.86 -7.32 9.02
CA THR A 55 -12.44 -6.96 9.15
C THR A 55 -11.85 -7.65 10.37
N GLU A 56 -10.90 -8.55 10.18
CA GLU A 56 -10.27 -9.33 11.27
C GLU A 56 -8.94 -8.72 11.71
N ALA A 57 -8.21 -8.12 10.77
CA ALA A 57 -6.91 -7.52 11.03
C ALA A 57 -6.66 -6.31 10.13
N VAL A 58 -5.59 -5.58 10.42
CA VAL A 58 -5.08 -4.47 9.62
C VAL A 58 -3.62 -4.75 9.30
N LEU A 59 -3.25 -4.60 8.03
CA LEU A 59 -1.87 -4.69 7.57
C LEU A 59 -1.27 -3.29 7.45
N LEU A 60 -0.06 -3.14 7.95
CA LEU A 60 0.75 -1.92 7.82
C LEU A 60 2.11 -2.29 7.20
N PHE A 61 2.55 -1.50 6.22
CA PHE A 61 3.86 -1.64 5.61
C PHE A 61 4.55 -0.29 5.49
N GLY A 62 5.83 -0.25 5.85
CA GLY A 62 6.71 0.90 5.65
C GLY A 62 6.29 2.16 6.40
N GLY A 63 6.52 3.32 5.77
CA GLY A 63 6.42 4.65 6.37
C GLY A 63 7.79 5.19 6.79
N CYS A 64 7.82 6.40 7.36
CA CYS A 64 9.06 7.01 7.82
C CYS A 64 8.87 7.90 9.05
N THR A 65 9.96 8.21 9.75
CA THR A 65 9.95 9.31 10.73
C THR A 65 10.04 10.65 10.02
N LYS A 66 9.85 11.74 10.76
CA LYS A 66 10.32 13.05 10.29
C LYS A 66 11.84 13.07 10.25
N GLY A 67 12.40 13.70 9.22
CA GLY A 67 13.78 14.17 9.25
C GLY A 67 13.82 15.49 10.00
N GLY A 68 14.90 15.75 10.72
CA GLY A 68 15.17 17.03 11.35
C GLY A 68 16.60 17.49 11.05
N LEU A 69 16.93 18.71 11.46
CA LEU A 69 18.26 19.31 11.27
C LEU A 69 19.42 18.43 11.78
N VAL A 70 19.16 17.60 12.79
CA VAL A 70 20.18 16.78 13.47
C VAL A 70 20.00 15.28 13.24
N SER A 71 18.78 14.83 12.92
CA SER A 71 18.45 13.41 12.79
C SER A 71 17.93 13.11 11.40
N ARG A 72 18.62 12.21 10.70
CA ARG A 72 18.16 11.72 9.40
C ARG A 72 16.83 10.98 9.55
N ARG A 73 15.99 11.13 8.53
CA ARG A 73 14.76 10.36 8.37
C ARG A 73 15.08 8.87 8.43
N LYS A 74 14.41 8.12 9.30
CA LYS A 74 14.41 6.66 9.28
C LYS A 74 13.23 6.21 8.42
N VAL A 75 13.49 5.36 7.43
CA VAL A 75 12.45 4.76 6.59
C VAL A 75 12.29 3.30 6.98
N TYR A 76 11.05 2.85 7.07
CA TYR A 76 10.71 1.50 7.50
C TYR A 76 10.37 0.61 6.31
N GLY A 77 10.67 -0.68 6.43
CA GLY A 77 10.33 -1.74 5.48
C GLY A 77 9.81 -2.99 6.19
N ASP A 78 9.31 -2.82 7.41
CA ASP A 78 8.67 -3.85 8.23
C ASP A 78 7.21 -4.06 7.80
N VAL A 79 6.72 -5.27 8.03
CA VAL A 79 5.30 -5.64 7.85
C VAL A 79 4.73 -5.87 9.24
N CYS A 80 3.71 -5.11 9.60
CA CYS A 80 3.05 -5.19 10.89
C CYS A 80 1.57 -5.55 10.70
N ILE A 81 1.04 -6.41 11.56
CA ILE A 81 -0.37 -6.79 11.53
C ILE A 81 -0.99 -6.51 12.90
N LEU A 82 -2.08 -5.75 12.91
CA LEU A 82 -2.92 -5.59 14.09
C LEU A 82 -4.09 -6.57 14.00
N VAL A 83 -4.12 -7.56 14.89
CA VAL A 83 -5.27 -8.47 15.03
C VAL A 83 -6.34 -7.76 15.84
N LEU A 84 -7.52 -7.50 15.26
CA LEU A 84 -8.54 -6.65 15.90
C LEU A 84 -9.27 -7.31 17.06
N SER A 85 -9.35 -8.65 17.06
CA SER A 85 -9.98 -9.42 18.14
C SER A 85 -9.17 -9.33 19.44
N SER A 86 -7.83 -9.49 19.36
CA SER A 86 -6.92 -9.37 20.52
C SER A 86 -6.39 -7.97 20.74
N ARG A 87 -6.47 -7.10 19.72
CA ARG A 87 -5.84 -5.75 19.70
C ARG A 87 -4.33 -5.81 19.89
N GLU A 88 -3.71 -6.84 19.33
CA GLU A 88 -2.27 -7.01 19.39
C GLU A 88 -1.63 -6.76 18.03
N TRP A 89 -0.57 -5.96 18.05
CA TRP A 89 0.34 -5.82 16.93
C TRP A 89 1.31 -7.00 16.92
N LYS A 90 1.59 -7.49 15.72
CA LYS A 90 2.56 -8.54 15.45
C LYS A 90 3.45 -8.13 14.30
N HIS A 91 4.76 -8.29 14.48
CA HIS A 91 5.67 -8.23 13.35
C HIS A 91 5.59 -9.50 12.52
N VAL A 92 5.57 -9.32 11.20
CA VAL A 92 5.62 -10.40 10.23
C VAL A 92 6.95 -10.31 9.49
N TYR A 93 7.55 -11.48 9.26
CA TYR A 93 8.81 -11.62 8.56
C TYR A 93 8.59 -12.45 7.28
N PRO A 94 8.14 -11.83 6.17
CA PRO A 94 7.88 -12.58 4.95
C PRO A 94 9.16 -13.16 4.35
N ALA A 95 9.07 -14.37 3.82
CA ALA A 95 10.14 -14.96 3.02
C ALA A 95 10.39 -14.13 1.76
N CYS A 96 11.65 -13.94 1.38
CA CYS A 96 12.07 -13.10 0.26
C CYS A 96 13.00 -13.84 -0.72
N PRO A 97 12.58 -14.99 -1.29
CA PRO A 97 13.46 -15.85 -2.10
C PRO A 97 13.95 -15.18 -3.39
N LYS A 98 13.22 -14.16 -3.88
CA LYS A 98 13.55 -13.40 -5.10
C LYS A 98 13.73 -11.91 -4.82
N GLY A 99 14.01 -11.55 -3.56
CA GLY A 99 14.04 -10.17 -3.10
C GLY A 99 12.75 -9.73 -2.41
N LYS A 100 12.75 -8.47 -1.97
CA LYS A 100 11.67 -7.79 -1.26
C LYS A 100 11.71 -6.30 -1.59
N PRO A 101 10.61 -5.55 -1.39
CA PRO A 101 10.65 -4.10 -1.51
C PRO A 101 11.69 -3.51 -0.54
N THR A 102 12.38 -2.49 -1.00
CA THR A 102 13.15 -1.58 -0.15
C THR A 102 12.26 -0.90 0.89
N PRO A 103 12.81 -0.51 2.06
CA PRO A 103 12.14 0.42 2.97
C PRO A 103 11.63 1.64 2.23
N ARG A 104 10.37 2.01 2.47
CA ARG A 104 9.72 3.07 1.69
C ARG A 104 8.57 3.75 2.41
N PHE A 105 8.24 4.96 1.97
CA PHE A 105 7.10 5.74 2.45
C PHE A 105 6.34 6.37 1.29
N GLY A 106 5.07 6.73 1.50
CA GLY A 106 4.22 7.33 0.46
C GLY A 106 3.94 6.41 -0.73
N HIS A 107 4.10 5.10 -0.56
CA HIS A 107 3.71 4.09 -1.53
C HIS A 107 2.20 3.81 -1.42
N SER A 108 1.60 3.28 -2.47
CA SER A 108 0.26 2.72 -2.38
C SER A 108 0.30 1.29 -1.85
N LEU A 109 -0.65 0.96 -0.97
CA LEU A 109 -0.91 -0.40 -0.49
C LEU A 109 -2.39 -0.72 -0.72
N SER A 110 -2.69 -1.78 -1.48
CA SER A 110 -4.06 -2.16 -1.82
C SER A 110 -4.28 -3.67 -1.65
N VAL A 111 -5.52 -4.06 -1.33
CA VAL A 111 -5.91 -5.47 -1.22
C VAL A 111 -6.24 -6.00 -2.61
N LEU A 112 -5.64 -7.11 -3.02
CA LEU A 112 -6.03 -7.77 -4.26
C LEU A 112 -7.31 -8.59 -4.07
N PRO A 113 -8.18 -8.69 -5.08
CA PRO A 113 -9.39 -9.47 -4.98
C PRO A 113 -9.14 -10.96 -4.69
N GLY A 114 -10.10 -11.55 -3.97
CA GLY A 114 -10.03 -12.92 -3.47
C GLY A 114 -9.19 -13.07 -2.19
N SER A 115 -8.73 -11.96 -1.60
CA SER A 115 -7.97 -11.99 -0.34
C SER A 115 -8.88 -12.18 0.88
N SER A 116 -8.40 -12.99 1.81
CA SER A 116 -8.98 -13.26 3.13
C SER A 116 -7.86 -13.42 4.17
N SER A 117 -8.21 -13.54 5.44
CA SER A 117 -7.25 -13.67 6.54
C SER A 117 -6.36 -14.91 6.45
N GLY A 118 -6.86 -16.00 5.87
CA GLY A 118 -6.11 -17.23 5.65
C GLY A 118 -5.35 -17.27 4.32
N ASP A 119 -5.87 -16.65 3.28
CA ASP A 119 -5.25 -16.61 1.95
C ASP A 119 -5.45 -15.22 1.35
N GLY A 120 -4.39 -14.41 1.34
CA GLY A 120 -4.46 -12.98 1.06
C GLY A 120 -3.30 -12.49 0.22
N ARG A 121 -3.55 -11.51 -0.64
CA ARG A 121 -2.55 -10.87 -1.50
C ARG A 121 -2.69 -9.36 -1.42
N TYR A 122 -1.58 -8.68 -1.16
CA TYR A 122 -1.55 -7.24 -0.92
C TYR A 122 -0.53 -6.60 -1.84
N LEU A 123 -0.97 -5.65 -2.64
CA LEU A 123 -0.20 -4.97 -3.66
C LEU A 123 0.46 -3.72 -3.08
N VAL A 124 1.76 -3.57 -3.30
CA VAL A 124 2.57 -2.40 -2.98
C VAL A 124 3.10 -1.80 -4.27
N ILE A 125 2.90 -0.50 -4.48
CA ILE A 125 3.40 0.21 -5.67
C ILE A 125 4.15 1.48 -5.26
N GLY A 126 5.32 1.66 -5.88
CA GLY A 126 6.15 2.85 -5.81
C GLY A 126 6.47 3.33 -4.41
N GLY A 127 6.33 4.63 -4.17
CA GLY A 127 6.77 5.34 -2.96
C GLY A 127 8.16 5.94 -3.12
N LYS A 128 8.73 6.43 -2.02
CA LYS A 128 10.11 6.94 -1.95
C LYS A 128 10.95 6.06 -1.04
N ASP A 129 12.21 5.83 -1.41
CA ASP A 129 13.16 5.04 -0.61
C ASP A 129 13.83 5.87 0.51
N GLU A 130 14.83 5.29 1.19
CA GLU A 130 15.63 5.96 2.22
C GLU A 130 16.34 7.24 1.76
N LYS A 131 16.65 7.34 0.47
CA LYS A 131 17.29 8.52 -0.14
C LYS A 131 16.28 9.55 -0.61
N GLY A 132 14.99 9.23 -0.56
CA GLY A 132 13.92 10.07 -1.09
C GLY A 132 13.66 9.88 -2.59
N CYS A 133 14.35 8.94 -3.25
CA CYS A 133 14.16 8.67 -4.67
C CYS A 133 12.81 7.99 -4.91
N ALA A 134 12.03 8.47 -5.88
CA ALA A 134 10.78 7.85 -6.28
C ALA A 134 11.02 6.46 -6.87
N LEU A 135 10.10 5.54 -6.61
CA LEU A 135 10.18 4.13 -7.00
C LEU A 135 9.08 3.81 -8.01
N GLY A 136 9.43 3.06 -9.06
CA GLY A 136 8.50 2.55 -10.09
C GLY A 136 8.30 1.03 -10.03
N ASP A 137 8.68 0.41 -8.90
CA ASP A 137 8.56 -1.02 -8.70
C ASP A 137 7.19 -1.42 -8.13
N SER A 138 6.86 -2.70 -8.25
CA SER A 138 5.59 -3.25 -7.76
C SER A 138 5.83 -4.61 -7.10
N TRP A 139 5.18 -4.82 -5.96
CA TRP A 139 5.37 -6.01 -5.13
C TRP A 139 4.03 -6.54 -4.65
N ILE A 140 3.95 -7.86 -4.53
CA ILE A 140 2.81 -8.54 -3.90
C ILE A 140 3.32 -9.25 -2.65
N LEU A 141 2.74 -8.88 -1.52
CA LEU A 141 2.83 -9.62 -0.27
C LEU A 141 1.76 -10.70 -0.27
N ILE A 142 2.17 -11.96 -0.16
CA ILE A 142 1.28 -13.12 -0.23
C ILE A 142 1.27 -13.79 1.14
N ASN A 143 0.07 -13.97 1.70
CA ASN A 143 -0.20 -14.81 2.84
C ASN A 143 -0.92 -16.07 2.37
N HIS A 144 -0.42 -17.25 2.74
CA HIS A 144 -1.13 -18.51 2.52
C HIS A 144 -1.01 -19.36 3.79
N ALA A 145 -2.15 -19.58 4.45
CA ALA A 145 -2.28 -20.27 5.72
C ALA A 145 -1.30 -19.76 6.80
N GLY A 146 -1.11 -18.44 6.89
CA GLY A 146 -0.20 -17.80 7.85
C GLY A 146 1.27 -17.77 7.43
N THR A 147 1.61 -18.32 6.26
CA THR A 147 2.95 -18.22 5.69
C THR A 147 3.03 -17.02 4.75
N TRP A 148 3.92 -16.08 5.06
CA TRP A 148 4.07 -14.83 4.34
C TRP A 148 5.28 -14.84 3.40
N ARG A 149 5.14 -14.28 2.19
CA ARG A 149 6.25 -14.10 1.26
C ARG A 149 6.07 -12.90 0.34
N TRP A 150 7.19 -12.32 -0.07
CA TRP A 150 7.23 -11.31 -1.13
C TRP A 150 7.36 -11.95 -2.51
N SER A 151 6.75 -11.28 -3.50
CA SER A 151 6.96 -11.54 -4.92
C SER A 151 6.94 -10.22 -5.67
N GLU A 152 7.88 -10.03 -6.59
CA GLU A 152 7.82 -8.90 -7.54
C GLU A 152 6.63 -9.10 -8.49
N LEU A 153 5.92 -8.00 -8.77
CA LEU A 153 4.90 -7.89 -9.82
C LEU A 153 5.53 -7.15 -10.99
N ARG A 154 5.49 -7.76 -12.18
CA ARG A 154 6.05 -7.14 -13.38
C ARG A 154 4.97 -6.43 -14.17
N CYS A 155 5.12 -5.13 -14.30
CA CYS A 155 4.26 -4.28 -15.11
C CYS A 155 4.87 -4.09 -16.51
N ASP A 156 4.03 -4.16 -17.53
CA ASP A 156 4.38 -3.88 -18.92
C ASP A 156 3.36 -2.87 -19.51
N PRO A 157 3.78 -1.61 -19.79
CA PRO A 157 5.11 -1.06 -19.53
C PRO A 157 5.44 -0.98 -18.02
N ARG A 158 6.72 -0.81 -17.69
CA ARG A 158 7.13 -0.56 -16.29
C ARG A 158 6.47 0.73 -15.80
N LEU A 159 5.99 0.71 -14.55
CA LEU A 159 5.37 1.89 -13.95
C LEU A 159 6.40 3.01 -13.81
N ALA A 160 5.97 4.24 -14.09
CA ALA A 160 6.77 5.42 -13.83
C ALA A 160 7.06 5.54 -12.32
N PRO A 161 8.29 5.93 -11.93
CA PRO A 161 8.60 6.17 -10.54
C PRO A 161 7.73 7.28 -9.94
N SER A 162 6.98 6.97 -8.89
CA SER A 162 6.09 7.96 -8.25
C SER A 162 5.77 7.62 -6.80
N ALA A 163 5.33 8.62 -6.04
CA ALA A 163 4.84 8.49 -4.67
C ALA A 163 3.61 9.37 -4.42
N GLY A 164 2.83 9.08 -3.39
CA GLY A 164 1.61 9.83 -3.06
C GLY A 164 0.43 9.55 -4.00
N HIS A 165 0.57 8.59 -4.91
CA HIS A 165 -0.51 8.09 -5.75
C HIS A 165 -1.47 7.20 -4.94
N SER A 166 -2.68 7.02 -5.47
CA SER A 166 -3.68 6.10 -4.91
C SER A 166 -3.92 4.91 -5.83
N VAL A 167 -4.03 3.70 -5.26
CA VAL A 167 -4.32 2.46 -6.01
C VAL A 167 -5.57 1.78 -5.49
N VAL A 168 -6.47 1.46 -6.41
CA VAL A 168 -7.64 0.61 -6.16
C VAL A 168 -7.55 -0.64 -7.02
N CYS A 169 -7.78 -1.81 -6.40
CA CYS A 169 -7.90 -3.07 -7.11
C CYS A 169 -9.33 -3.60 -7.05
N ALA A 170 -9.90 -3.92 -8.20
CA ALA A 170 -11.26 -4.44 -8.33
C ALA A 170 -11.25 -5.81 -9.05
N SER A 171 -12.23 -6.65 -8.76
CA SER A 171 -12.44 -7.88 -9.52
C SER A 171 -13.47 -7.65 -10.62
N GLY A 172 -13.16 -8.11 -11.83
CA GLY A 172 -14.08 -8.18 -12.95
C GLY A 172 -14.28 -9.62 -13.43
N ARG A 173 -15.30 -9.83 -14.25
CA ARG A 173 -15.46 -11.05 -15.05
C ARG A 173 -15.18 -10.72 -16.51
N LYS A 174 -14.26 -11.46 -17.13
CA LYS A 174 -14.04 -11.45 -18.59
C LYS A 174 -14.31 -12.83 -19.16
N LYS A 175 -14.53 -12.92 -20.49
CA LYS A 175 -14.58 -14.21 -21.20
C LYS A 175 -13.22 -14.92 -20.95
N GLY A 176 -13.20 -15.93 -20.10
CA GLY A 176 -11.99 -16.63 -19.67
C GLY A 176 -11.76 -16.70 -18.15
N GLY A 177 -12.53 -15.97 -17.33
CA GLY A 177 -12.50 -16.10 -15.87
C GLY A 177 -12.56 -14.79 -15.11
N ILE A 178 -12.17 -14.86 -13.83
CA ILE A 178 -12.05 -13.68 -12.95
C ILE A 178 -10.74 -12.97 -13.27
N CYS A 179 -10.81 -11.68 -13.62
CA CYS A 179 -9.65 -10.80 -13.73
C CYS A 179 -9.63 -9.84 -12.54
N ALA A 180 -8.44 -9.40 -12.14
CA ALA A 180 -8.31 -8.25 -11.25
C ALA A 180 -7.84 -7.05 -12.09
N THR A 181 -8.46 -5.91 -11.89
CA THR A 181 -8.10 -4.64 -12.52
C THR A 181 -7.54 -3.71 -11.45
N MET A 182 -6.45 -3.05 -11.77
CA MET A 182 -5.80 -2.04 -10.95
C MET A 182 -5.99 -0.68 -11.60
N VAL A 183 -6.45 0.29 -10.82
CA VAL A 183 -6.50 1.70 -11.23
C VAL A 183 -5.53 2.46 -10.35
N LEU A 184 -4.56 3.12 -10.98
CA LEU A 184 -3.54 3.96 -10.35
C LEU A 184 -3.85 5.41 -10.73
N VAL A 185 -3.99 6.31 -9.75
CA VAL A 185 -4.31 7.72 -10.01
C VAL A 185 -3.37 8.63 -9.25
N GLY A 186 -2.90 9.66 -9.95
CA GLY A 186 -2.05 10.71 -9.40
C GLY A 186 -0.63 10.25 -9.12
N GLY A 187 0.07 11.05 -8.33
CA GLY A 187 1.43 10.77 -7.91
C GLY A 187 2.35 11.96 -8.18
N ASP A 188 3.37 12.06 -7.34
CA ASP A 188 4.51 12.96 -7.50
C ASP A 188 5.71 12.10 -7.92
N ARG A 189 6.31 12.42 -9.07
CA ARG A 189 7.52 11.76 -9.54
C ARG A 189 8.76 12.17 -8.73
N GLY A 190 8.61 13.15 -7.83
CA GLY A 190 9.70 13.77 -7.09
C GLY A 190 10.51 14.71 -7.99
N LYS A 191 11.33 15.54 -7.37
CA LYS A 191 12.37 16.33 -8.07
C LYS A 191 13.69 15.56 -8.07
N GLU A 192 14.62 15.96 -8.93
CA GLU A 192 15.99 15.43 -8.93
C GLU A 192 16.74 15.73 -7.60
N ASP A 193 16.30 16.75 -6.84
CA ASP A 193 16.91 17.17 -5.58
C ASP A 193 16.06 16.75 -4.35
N PRO A 194 16.58 15.88 -3.46
CA PRO A 194 15.86 15.34 -2.31
C PRO A 194 15.62 16.33 -1.15
N ASP A 195 16.25 17.52 -1.16
CA ASP A 195 16.19 18.51 -0.06
C ASP A 195 15.29 19.74 -0.38
N ASP A 196 14.64 19.80 -1.55
CA ASP A 196 13.72 20.89 -1.91
C ASP A 196 12.25 20.59 -1.52
N ASP A 197 11.73 21.35 -0.55
CA ASP A 197 10.33 21.25 -0.07
C ASP A 197 9.30 21.93 -1.01
N GLY A 198 9.72 22.51 -2.15
CA GLY A 198 8.83 23.08 -3.17
C GLY A 198 8.21 22.03 -4.10
N GLY A 199 6.94 22.21 -4.50
CA GLY A 199 6.11 21.22 -5.23
C GLY A 199 6.77 20.54 -6.46
N GLY A 200 6.73 19.21 -6.48
CA GLY A 200 7.18 18.37 -7.60
C GLY A 200 6.20 18.31 -8.77
N GLU A 201 6.62 17.69 -9.89
CA GLU A 201 5.75 17.45 -11.04
C GLU A 201 4.65 16.46 -10.64
N GLN A 202 3.43 16.99 -10.53
CA GLN A 202 2.24 16.19 -10.30
C GLN A 202 1.79 15.56 -11.62
N GLU A 203 1.69 14.24 -11.63
CA GLU A 203 1.06 13.52 -12.71
C GLU A 203 -0.46 13.57 -12.50
N GLN A 204 -1.19 14.14 -13.46
CA GLN A 204 -2.66 14.15 -13.44
C GLN A 204 -3.26 12.92 -14.15
N ASP A 205 -2.45 12.17 -14.88
CA ASP A 205 -2.89 11.01 -15.65
C ASP A 205 -2.93 9.75 -14.78
N GLY A 206 -4.02 9.00 -14.89
CA GLY A 206 -4.20 7.71 -14.25
C GLY A 206 -4.00 6.56 -15.25
N GLY A 207 -3.63 5.39 -14.75
CA GLY A 207 -3.45 4.18 -15.55
C GLY A 207 -4.40 3.06 -15.10
N CYS A 208 -4.94 2.32 -16.07
CA CYS A 208 -5.74 1.11 -15.83
C CYS A 208 -4.92 -0.11 -16.25
N TYR A 209 -4.85 -1.12 -15.39
CA TYR A 209 -4.05 -2.30 -15.65
C TYR A 209 -4.78 -3.60 -15.31
N GLU A 210 -4.56 -4.63 -16.13
CA GLU A 210 -5.00 -5.98 -15.86
C GLU A 210 -3.95 -6.79 -15.11
N LEU A 211 -4.37 -7.38 -14.00
CA LEU A 211 -3.55 -8.24 -13.15
C LEU A 211 -3.84 -9.71 -13.44
N ASN A 212 -2.82 -10.43 -13.89
CA ASN A 212 -2.84 -11.88 -14.06
C ASN A 212 -1.64 -12.52 -13.36
N ARG A 213 -1.92 -13.18 -12.22
CA ARG A 213 -0.93 -13.79 -11.31
C ARG A 213 0.13 -12.81 -10.81
N LEU A 214 1.22 -12.67 -11.56
CA LEU A 214 2.39 -11.83 -11.26
C LEU A 214 2.77 -10.93 -12.43
N ARG A 215 1.83 -10.69 -13.35
CA ARG A 215 1.96 -9.73 -14.45
C ARG A 215 0.83 -8.71 -14.39
N CYS A 216 1.18 -7.49 -14.75
CA CYS A 216 0.32 -6.33 -14.84
C CYS A 216 0.49 -5.74 -16.24
N VAL A 217 -0.59 -5.55 -17.00
CA VAL A 217 -0.54 -5.02 -18.37
C VAL A 217 -1.46 -3.83 -18.47
N GLU A 218 -0.99 -2.73 -19.04
CA GLU A 218 -1.79 -1.54 -19.26
C GLU A 218 -2.93 -1.80 -20.25
N VAL A 219 -4.10 -1.27 -19.94
CA VAL A 219 -5.29 -1.36 -20.79
C VAL A 219 -5.45 -0.01 -21.47
N ASN A 220 -5.16 0.04 -22.76
CA ASN A 220 -5.51 1.19 -23.59
C ASN A 220 -7.01 1.14 -23.91
N GLU A 221 -7.67 2.29 -23.96
CA GLU A 221 -9.03 2.35 -24.52
C GLU A 221 -8.96 1.87 -25.98
N PRO A 222 -9.93 1.05 -26.46
CA PRO A 222 -10.01 0.76 -27.87
C PRO A 222 -10.21 2.07 -28.63
N ASP A 223 -9.42 2.29 -29.68
CA ASP A 223 -9.61 3.42 -30.59
C ASP A 223 -11.08 3.47 -31.01
N SER A 224 -11.72 4.63 -30.84
CA SER A 224 -13.15 4.84 -31.14
C SER A 224 -13.47 4.87 -32.63
N ASP A 225 -12.63 4.27 -33.46
CA ASP A 225 -12.74 4.30 -34.92
C ASP A 225 -13.02 2.88 -35.40
N ASP A 226 -14.30 2.47 -35.48
CA ASP A 226 -14.81 1.43 -36.38
C ASP A 226 -16.34 1.23 -36.21
N ASP A 227 -17.13 2.31 -36.26
CA ASP A 227 -18.60 2.23 -36.46
C ASP A 227 -19.07 3.40 -37.37
N GLU A 228 -18.47 3.51 -38.56
CA GLU A 228 -19.12 4.16 -39.71
C GLU A 228 -19.03 3.23 -40.94
N GLU A 229 -20.02 2.34 -41.08
CA GLU A 229 -20.48 1.82 -42.39
C GLU A 229 -22.02 1.79 -42.45
#